data_AF-A0A3D4IEN1-F1
#
_entry.id   AF-A0A3D4IEN1-F1
#
_cell.length_a   1.000
_cell.length_b   1.000
_cell.length_c   1.000
_cell.angle_alpha   90.00
_cell.angle_beta   90.00
_cell.angle_gamma   90.00
#
_symmetry.space_group_name_H-M   'P 1'
#
loop_
_entity.id
_entity.type
_entity.pdbx_description
1 polymer ?
#
loop_
_entity_poly.entity_id
_entity_poly.type
_entity_poly.pdbx_seq_one_letter_code
_entity_poly.pdbx_strand_id
1 'polypeptide(L)'
;QAQTLLDGELNKAYQAFKAKIGAGNQTVLLTAQRAWLAFRDAEIRSIKANASWVDMMILRLVNERRVQLERYTRYLVQGTREKWIQDARIQYECLTLDCMTTDYAQKDIELNEAYQTILSASNRQSLLREAQRKWISWRDAEFVLFGAICNPMAGQNQTINMHLFRNQMLVARRDDIMTYSAG
;
A
#
# COMPACT_ATOMS: atom_id res chain seq x y z
N GLN A 1 -24.10 -2.04 -6.79
CA GLN A 1 -23.70 -2.85 -7.96
C GLN A 1 -22.21 -2.66 -8.30
N ALA A 2 -21.71 -1.43 -8.47
CA ALA A 2 -20.28 -1.17 -8.74
C ALA A 2 -19.33 -1.65 -7.63
N GLN A 3 -19.66 -1.39 -6.35
CA GLN A 3 -18.85 -1.86 -5.22
C GLN A 3 -18.73 -3.40 -5.17
N THR A 4 -19.86 -4.12 -5.32
CA THR A 4 -19.90 -5.59 -5.35
C THR A 4 -19.06 -6.17 -6.50
N LEU A 5 -19.06 -5.51 -7.66
CA LEU A 5 -18.23 -5.89 -8.80
C LEU A 5 -16.74 -5.77 -8.45
N LEU A 6 -16.33 -4.62 -7.91
CA LEU A 6 -14.94 -4.36 -7.50
C LEU A 6 -14.47 -5.28 -6.36
N ASP A 7 -15.33 -5.59 -5.40
CA ASP A 7 -15.02 -6.59 -4.36
C ASP A 7 -14.81 -7.98 -4.98
N GLY A 8 -15.62 -8.34 -5.98
CA GLY A 8 -15.46 -9.56 -6.76
C GLY A 8 -14.14 -9.59 -7.54
N GLU A 9 -13.75 -8.49 -8.18
CA GLU A 9 -12.47 -8.35 -8.89
C GLU A 9 -11.27 -8.38 -7.94
N LEU A 10 -11.36 -7.70 -6.79
CA LEU A 10 -10.35 -7.76 -5.74
C LEU A 10 -10.16 -9.20 -5.26
N ASN A 11 -11.24 -9.94 -5.02
CA ASN A 11 -11.14 -11.34 -4.63
C ASN A 11 -10.50 -12.20 -5.75
N LYS A 12 -10.84 -11.96 -7.03
CA LYS A 12 -10.18 -12.65 -8.16
C LYS A 12 -8.67 -12.38 -8.16
N ALA A 13 -8.24 -11.13 -8.00
CA ALA A 13 -6.83 -10.77 -7.92
C ALA A 13 -6.13 -11.43 -6.71
N TYR A 14 -6.79 -11.47 -5.55
CA TYR A 14 -6.31 -12.15 -4.37
C TYR A 14 -6.11 -13.65 -4.60
N GLN A 15 -7.11 -14.35 -5.16
CA GLN A 15 -7.00 -15.79 -5.44
C GLN A 15 -5.93 -16.08 -6.48
N ALA A 16 -5.84 -15.26 -7.54
CA ALA A 16 -4.81 -15.40 -8.57
C ALA A 16 -3.40 -15.25 -7.99
N PHE A 17 -3.18 -14.25 -7.13
CA PHE A 17 -1.90 -14.06 -6.46
C PHE A 17 -1.58 -15.21 -5.49
N LYS A 18 -2.56 -15.60 -4.66
CA LYS A 18 -2.44 -16.70 -3.70
C LYS A 18 -2.02 -18.01 -4.38
N ALA A 19 -2.58 -18.31 -5.55
CA ALA A 19 -2.26 -19.51 -6.32
C ALA A 19 -0.81 -19.53 -6.86
N LYS A 20 -0.12 -18.38 -6.91
CA LYS A 20 1.26 -18.25 -7.40
C LYS A 20 2.32 -18.29 -6.29
N ILE A 21 1.93 -18.26 -5.03
CA ILE A 21 2.85 -18.24 -3.89
C ILE A 21 2.74 -19.52 -3.06
N GLY A 22 3.86 -19.97 -2.50
CA GLY A 22 3.92 -21.16 -1.65
C GLY A 22 3.14 -21.00 -0.33
N ALA A 23 2.79 -22.12 0.31
CA ALA A 23 1.92 -22.15 1.49
C ALA A 23 2.37 -21.23 2.65
N GLY A 24 3.68 -21.12 2.90
CA GLY A 24 4.21 -20.18 3.89
C GLY A 24 3.86 -18.72 3.56
N ASN A 25 4.07 -18.32 2.30
CA ASN A 25 3.76 -16.97 1.83
C ASN A 25 2.24 -16.71 1.75
N GLN A 26 1.40 -17.75 1.60
CA GLN A 26 -0.06 -17.60 1.67
C GLN A 26 -0.53 -17.15 3.06
N THR A 27 0.13 -17.61 4.13
CA THR A 27 -0.17 -17.16 5.51
C THR A 27 0.19 -15.70 5.71
N VAL A 28 1.33 -15.27 5.14
CA VAL A 28 1.75 -13.86 5.15
C VAL A 28 0.77 -12.99 4.35
N LEU A 29 0.35 -13.44 3.16
CA LEU A 29 -0.67 -12.77 2.36
C LEU A 29 -1.99 -12.63 3.12
N LEU A 30 -2.46 -13.68 3.80
CA LEU A 30 -3.68 -13.62 4.58
C LEU A 30 -3.58 -12.57 5.71
N THR A 31 -2.43 -12.49 6.37
CA THR A 31 -2.15 -11.51 7.42
C THR A 31 -2.20 -10.08 6.87
N ALA A 32 -1.51 -9.83 5.76
CA ALA A 32 -1.52 -8.53 5.09
C ALA A 32 -2.93 -8.15 4.60
N GLN A 33 -3.68 -9.09 4.02
CA GLN A 33 -5.04 -8.83 3.55
C GLN A 33 -6.02 -8.51 4.68
N ARG A 34 -5.91 -9.18 5.84
CA ARG A 34 -6.72 -8.87 7.02
C ARG A 34 -6.37 -7.50 7.60
N ALA A 35 -5.09 -7.16 7.65
CA ALA A 35 -4.65 -5.85 8.10
C ALA A 35 -5.16 -4.73 7.16
N TRP A 36 -5.12 -4.96 5.84
CA TRP A 36 -5.70 -4.04 4.85
C TRP A 36 -7.20 -3.83 5.04
N LEU A 37 -7.98 -4.91 5.27
CA LEU A 37 -9.41 -4.80 5.55
C LEU A 37 -9.67 -3.97 6.81
N ALA A 38 -8.91 -4.22 7.89
CA ALA A 38 -9.04 -3.45 9.12
C ALA A 38 -8.68 -1.96 8.94
N PHE A 39 -7.67 -1.67 8.12
CA PHE A 39 -7.33 -0.31 7.71
C PHE A 39 -8.47 0.34 6.93
N ARG A 40 -8.94 -0.28 5.84
CA ARG A 40 -10.04 0.21 5.01
C ARG A 40 -11.26 0.57 5.86
N ASP A 41 -11.66 -0.34 6.76
CA ASP A 41 -12.85 -0.13 7.58
C ASP A 41 -12.66 1.04 8.57
N ALA A 42 -11.48 1.16 9.17
CA ALA A 42 -11.15 2.29 10.04
C ALA A 42 -11.07 3.62 9.27
N GLU A 43 -10.52 3.59 8.07
CA GLU A 43 -10.39 4.75 7.19
C GLU A 43 -11.77 5.30 6.80
N ILE A 44 -12.68 4.43 6.35
CA ILE A 44 -14.06 4.77 6.02
C ILE A 44 -14.75 5.43 7.21
N ARG A 45 -14.55 4.89 8.43
CA ARG A 45 -15.10 5.49 9.66
C ARG A 45 -14.48 6.85 9.99
N SER A 46 -13.22 7.08 9.64
CA SER A 46 -12.49 8.29 10.03
C SER A 46 -13.00 9.55 9.31
N ILE A 47 -13.50 9.38 8.11
CA ILE A 47 -13.93 10.46 7.23
C ILE A 47 -15.34 10.93 7.61
N LYS A 48 -15.59 12.25 7.56
CA LYS A 48 -16.92 12.84 7.63
C LYS A 48 -17.32 13.30 6.23
N ALA A 49 -17.99 12.44 5.46
CA ALA A 49 -18.47 12.83 4.15
C ALA A 49 -19.88 12.35 3.88
N ASN A 50 -20.55 13.00 2.91
CA ASN A 50 -21.81 12.51 2.39
C ASN A 50 -21.59 11.15 1.70
N ALA A 51 -22.68 10.40 1.51
CA ALA A 51 -22.61 9.02 0.99
C ALA A 51 -21.82 8.90 -0.33
N SER A 52 -21.89 9.90 -1.21
CA SER A 52 -21.19 9.90 -2.51
C SER A 52 -19.67 9.86 -2.37
N TRP A 53 -19.12 10.63 -1.42
CA TRP A 53 -17.67 10.67 -1.21
C TRP A 53 -17.16 9.38 -0.55
N VAL A 54 -17.94 8.81 0.36
CA VAL A 54 -17.65 7.51 0.97
C VAL A 54 -17.62 6.42 -0.09
N ASP A 55 -18.58 6.42 -1.03
CA ASP A 55 -18.59 5.47 -2.14
C ASP A 55 -17.34 5.63 -3.02
N MET A 56 -16.97 6.86 -3.42
CA MET A 56 -15.75 7.10 -4.21
C MET A 56 -14.48 6.63 -3.50
N MET A 57 -14.37 6.87 -2.19
CA MET A 57 -13.25 6.41 -1.38
C MET A 57 -13.16 4.88 -1.35
N ILE A 58 -14.28 4.21 -1.13
CA ILE A 58 -14.35 2.74 -1.13
C ILE A 58 -13.90 2.19 -2.48
N LEU A 59 -14.45 2.73 -3.58
CA LEU A 59 -14.08 2.32 -4.94
C LEU A 59 -12.59 2.49 -5.19
N ARG A 60 -12.01 3.62 -4.75
CA ARG A 60 -10.56 3.89 -4.87
C ARG A 60 -9.73 2.89 -4.09
N LEU A 61 -9.97 2.73 -2.79
CA LEU A 61 -9.19 1.83 -1.92
C LEU A 61 -9.24 0.37 -2.41
N VAL A 62 -10.43 -0.10 -2.80
CA VAL A 62 -10.61 -1.47 -3.33
C VAL A 62 -9.86 -1.64 -4.65
N ASN A 63 -9.95 -0.66 -5.56
CA ASN A 63 -9.25 -0.70 -6.83
C ASN A 63 -7.72 -0.66 -6.68
N GLU A 64 -7.20 0.19 -5.79
CA GLU A 64 -5.75 0.27 -5.51
C GLU A 64 -5.23 -1.07 -4.99
N ARG A 65 -5.95 -1.68 -4.05
CA ARG A 65 -5.58 -3.01 -3.53
C ARG A 65 -5.63 -4.08 -4.61
N ARG A 66 -6.65 -4.06 -5.47
CA ARG A 66 -6.76 -4.98 -6.62
C ARG A 66 -5.54 -4.84 -7.53
N VAL A 67 -5.22 -3.62 -7.95
CA VAL A 67 -4.08 -3.32 -8.83
C VAL A 67 -2.75 -3.73 -8.19
N GLN A 68 -2.59 -3.55 -6.87
CA GLN A 68 -1.40 -3.99 -6.14
C GLN A 68 -1.22 -5.52 -6.22
N LEU A 69 -2.28 -6.30 -5.97
CA LEU A 69 -2.23 -7.77 -6.04
C LEU A 69 -1.99 -8.28 -7.48
N GLU A 70 -2.55 -7.60 -8.47
CA GLU A 70 -2.27 -7.90 -9.89
C GLU A 70 -0.82 -7.59 -10.27
N ARG A 71 -0.23 -6.51 -9.73
CA ARG A 71 1.19 -6.20 -9.90
C ARG A 71 2.06 -7.30 -9.31
N TYR A 72 1.75 -7.80 -8.10
CA TYR A 72 2.50 -8.93 -7.52
C TYR A 72 2.36 -10.21 -8.33
N THR A 73 1.15 -10.51 -8.82
CA THR A 73 0.91 -11.67 -9.69
C THR A 73 1.76 -11.60 -10.95
N ARG A 74 1.80 -10.42 -11.60
CA ARG A 74 2.65 -10.19 -12.77
C ARG A 74 4.12 -10.39 -12.44
N TYR A 75 4.60 -9.79 -11.35
CA TYR A 75 5.98 -9.85 -10.90
C TYR A 75 6.51 -11.29 -10.68
N LEU A 76 5.63 -12.22 -10.28
CA LEU A 76 6.00 -13.63 -10.10
C LEU A 76 6.15 -14.42 -11.42
N VAL A 77 5.80 -13.84 -12.57
CA VAL A 77 6.03 -14.45 -13.88
C VAL A 77 7.47 -14.16 -14.32
N GLN A 78 8.30 -15.22 -14.45
CA GLN A 78 9.68 -15.14 -14.97
C GLN A 78 9.72 -14.32 -16.28
N GLY A 79 10.53 -13.27 -16.31
CA GLY A 79 10.65 -12.30 -17.42
C GLY A 79 10.06 -10.91 -17.15
N THR A 80 9.11 -10.76 -16.22
CA THR A 80 8.66 -9.41 -15.77
C THR A 80 9.51 -8.86 -14.61
N ARG A 81 10.28 -9.76 -14.01
CA ARG A 81 11.05 -9.55 -12.79
C ARG A 81 12.27 -8.66 -13.04
N GLU A 82 12.98 -8.85 -14.15
CA GLU A 82 14.00 -7.90 -14.62
C GLU A 82 13.40 -6.57 -15.07
N LYS A 83 12.23 -6.61 -15.71
CA LYS A 83 11.54 -5.40 -16.22
C LYS A 83 11.15 -4.44 -15.09
N TRP A 84 10.69 -4.94 -13.94
CA TRP A 84 10.36 -4.09 -12.79
C TRP A 84 11.60 -3.36 -12.24
N ILE A 85 12.77 -4.01 -12.23
CA ILE A 85 14.04 -3.40 -11.82
C ILE A 85 14.43 -2.29 -12.83
N GLN A 86 14.23 -2.50 -14.12
CA GLN A 86 14.51 -1.48 -15.14
C GLN A 86 13.54 -0.30 -15.07
N ASP A 87 12.24 -0.55 -15.01
CA ASP A 87 11.21 0.51 -14.96
C ASP A 87 11.37 1.36 -13.69
N ALA A 88 11.65 0.72 -12.54
CA ALA A 88 11.86 1.42 -11.28
C ALA A 88 13.23 2.12 -11.21
N ARG A 89 14.21 1.72 -12.02
CA ARG A 89 15.48 2.46 -12.18
C ARG A 89 15.35 3.71 -13.06
N ILE A 90 14.46 3.68 -14.04
CA ILE A 90 14.21 4.83 -14.94
C ILE A 90 13.43 5.94 -14.23
N GLN A 91 12.61 5.59 -13.23
CA GLN A 91 11.70 6.52 -12.58
C GLN A 91 12.28 7.21 -11.33
N TYR A 92 13.40 6.72 -10.79
CA TYR A 92 14.01 7.24 -9.56
C TYR A 92 15.44 7.69 -9.83
N GLU A 93 15.73 8.98 -9.62
CA GLU A 93 17.06 9.61 -9.78
C GLU A 93 18.11 9.06 -8.79
N CYS A 94 17.68 8.24 -7.85
CA CYS A 94 18.36 7.89 -6.61
C CYS A 94 18.47 6.38 -6.47
N LEU A 95 19.56 5.77 -6.96
CA LEU A 95 19.76 4.31 -7.00
C LEU A 95 20.82 3.79 -6.03
N THR A 96 21.40 4.65 -5.20
CA THR A 96 22.28 4.24 -4.10
C THR A 96 21.48 3.97 -2.83
N LEU A 97 21.96 3.04 -2.00
CA LEU A 97 21.29 2.66 -0.75
C LEU A 97 21.14 3.84 0.22
N ASP A 98 22.18 4.67 0.34
CA ASP A 98 22.18 5.86 1.21
C ASP A 98 21.13 6.87 0.75
N CYS A 99 21.06 7.10 -0.56
CA CYS A 99 20.09 8.00 -1.14
C CYS A 99 18.65 7.47 -0.93
N MET A 100 18.40 6.18 -1.17
CA MET A 100 17.08 5.58 -0.95
C MET A 100 16.65 5.58 0.52
N THR A 101 17.60 5.43 1.44
CA THR A 101 17.36 5.51 2.89
C THR A 101 17.00 6.93 3.30
N THR A 102 17.71 7.93 2.76
CA THR A 102 17.42 9.35 2.97
C THR A 102 16.04 9.72 2.40
N ASP A 103 15.74 9.28 1.19
CA ASP A 103 14.46 9.49 0.52
C ASP A 103 13.28 8.86 1.30
N TYR A 104 13.47 7.67 1.86
CA TYR A 104 12.48 7.04 2.74
C TYR A 104 12.24 7.88 4.01
N ALA A 105 13.30 8.33 4.67
CA ALA A 105 13.19 9.15 5.88
C ALA A 105 12.46 10.48 5.59
N GLN A 106 12.79 11.13 4.47
CA GLN A 106 12.14 12.36 4.04
C GLN A 106 10.63 12.15 3.78
N LYS A 107 10.26 11.07 3.08
CA LYS A 107 8.85 10.73 2.82
C LYS A 107 8.08 10.39 4.08
N ASP A 108 8.72 9.79 5.08
CA ASP A 108 8.09 9.52 6.38
C ASP A 108 7.83 10.82 7.15
N ILE A 109 8.78 11.78 7.11
CA ILE A 109 8.59 13.13 7.65
C ILE A 109 7.38 13.81 6.99
N GLU A 110 7.34 13.86 5.65
CA GLU A 110 6.24 14.49 4.90
C GLU A 110 4.88 13.86 5.22
N LEU A 111 4.83 12.53 5.32
CA LEU A 111 3.63 11.81 5.73
C LEU A 111 3.19 12.21 7.15
N ASN A 112 4.13 12.28 8.10
CA ASN A 112 3.85 12.66 9.47
C ASN A 112 3.37 14.12 9.57
N GLU A 113 3.96 15.04 8.81
CA GLU A 113 3.53 16.45 8.75
C GLU A 113 2.10 16.58 8.20
N ALA A 114 1.78 15.90 7.10
CA ALA A 114 0.43 15.84 6.56
C ALA A 114 -0.57 15.28 7.59
N TYR A 115 -0.19 14.22 8.28
CA TYR A 115 -1.00 13.62 9.34
C TYR A 115 -1.26 14.58 10.50
N GLN A 116 -0.22 15.25 11.02
CA GLN A 116 -0.38 16.22 12.12
C GLN A 116 -1.27 17.40 11.71
N THR A 117 -1.14 17.86 10.47
CA THR A 117 -1.97 18.94 9.91
C THR A 117 -3.46 18.57 9.98
N ILE A 118 -3.85 17.43 9.40
CA ILE A 118 -5.25 16.96 9.42
C ILE A 118 -5.74 16.65 10.83
N LEU A 119 -4.88 16.05 11.66
CA LEU A 119 -5.22 15.71 13.03
C LEU A 119 -5.55 16.96 13.88
N SER A 120 -4.78 18.03 13.71
CA SER A 120 -5.01 19.29 14.43
C SER A 120 -6.30 19.99 14.02
N ALA A 121 -6.67 19.89 12.74
CA ALA A 121 -7.86 20.54 12.17
C ALA A 121 -9.16 19.72 12.38
N SER A 122 -9.05 18.43 12.69
CA SER A 122 -10.20 17.52 12.75
C SER A 122 -10.88 17.47 14.11
N ASN A 123 -12.21 17.35 14.12
CA ASN A 123 -12.99 17.00 15.32
C ASN A 123 -13.17 15.47 15.51
N ARG A 124 -12.48 14.64 14.70
CA ARG A 124 -12.54 13.15 14.71
C ARG A 124 -11.17 12.53 15.00
N GLN A 125 -10.37 13.21 15.83
CA GLN A 125 -8.99 12.83 16.11
C GLN A 125 -8.80 11.37 16.53
N SER A 126 -9.72 10.82 17.34
CA SER A 126 -9.67 9.42 17.77
C SER A 126 -9.76 8.44 16.60
N LEU A 127 -10.65 8.71 15.64
CA LEU A 127 -10.85 7.87 14.47
C LEU A 127 -9.69 8.01 13.47
N LEU A 128 -9.15 9.22 13.29
CA LEU A 128 -7.93 9.42 12.49
C LEU A 128 -6.72 8.69 13.09
N ARG A 129 -6.56 8.72 14.42
CA ARG A 129 -5.52 7.94 15.12
C ARG A 129 -5.74 6.44 14.99
N GLU A 130 -6.98 5.97 15.02
CA GLU A 130 -7.30 4.56 14.79
C GLU A 130 -6.92 4.15 13.36
N ALA A 131 -7.39 4.89 12.37
CA ALA A 131 -7.14 4.59 10.96
C ALA A 131 -5.65 4.62 10.62
N GLN A 132 -4.91 5.62 11.12
CA GLN A 132 -3.45 5.69 10.93
C GLN A 132 -2.72 4.50 11.58
N ARG A 133 -3.14 4.06 12.77
CA ARG A 133 -2.55 2.86 13.41
C ARG A 133 -2.85 1.58 12.63
N LYS A 134 -4.06 1.45 12.08
CA LYS A 134 -4.41 0.31 11.22
C LYS A 134 -3.65 0.34 9.89
N TRP A 135 -3.44 1.53 9.32
CA TRP A 135 -2.58 1.70 8.15
C TRP A 135 -1.14 1.26 8.42
N ILE A 136 -0.54 1.66 9.55
CA ILE A 136 0.81 1.22 9.97
C ILE A 136 0.85 -0.31 10.09
N SER A 137 -0.13 -0.91 10.75
CA SER A 137 -0.23 -2.37 10.88
C SER A 137 -0.34 -3.08 9.53
N TRP A 138 -1.07 -2.51 8.57
CA TRP A 138 -1.13 -3.02 7.21
C TRP A 138 0.19 -2.85 6.47
N ARG A 139 0.78 -1.66 6.49
CA ARG A 139 2.09 -1.35 5.91
C ARG A 139 3.16 -2.35 6.36
N ASP A 140 3.25 -2.61 7.65
CA ASP A 140 4.25 -3.52 8.20
C ASP A 140 4.02 -4.97 7.73
N ALA A 141 2.77 -5.43 7.71
CA ALA A 141 2.42 -6.74 7.16
C ALA A 141 2.70 -6.83 5.65
N GLU A 142 2.48 -5.74 4.92
CA GLU A 142 2.73 -5.65 3.49
C GLU A 142 4.23 -5.65 3.18
N PHE A 143 5.07 -5.01 4.01
CA PHE A 143 6.52 -5.09 3.89
C PHE A 143 7.04 -6.51 4.08
N VAL A 144 6.46 -7.26 5.03
CA VAL A 144 6.79 -8.68 5.22
C VAL A 144 6.35 -9.51 4.00
N LEU A 145 5.14 -9.28 3.47
CA LEU A 145 4.66 -9.95 2.26
C LEU A 145 5.57 -9.68 1.05
N PHE A 146 5.87 -8.40 0.80
CA PHE A 146 6.70 -8.00 -0.32
C PHE A 146 8.12 -8.57 -0.18
N GLY A 147 8.69 -8.53 1.02
CA GLY A 147 9.98 -9.18 1.32
C GLY A 147 9.97 -10.68 1.04
N ALA A 148 8.90 -11.39 1.42
CA ALA A 148 8.76 -12.83 1.20
C ALA A 148 8.66 -13.22 -0.29
N ILE A 149 8.04 -12.37 -1.13
CA ILE A 149 7.98 -12.61 -2.59
C ILE A 149 9.22 -12.12 -3.34
N CYS A 150 9.96 -11.15 -2.77
CA CYS A 150 11.25 -10.69 -3.30
C CYS A 150 12.43 -11.57 -2.88
N ASN A 151 12.29 -12.40 -1.84
CA ASN A 151 13.37 -13.27 -1.32
C ASN A 151 14.11 -14.09 -2.40
N PRO A 152 13.47 -14.59 -3.47
CA PRO A 152 14.20 -15.26 -4.55
C PRO A 152 15.07 -14.33 -5.43
N MET A 153 15.26 -13.04 -5.09
CA MET A 153 16.12 -12.06 -5.82
C MET A 153 17.39 -11.68 -5.03
N ALA A 154 18.02 -12.63 -4.34
CA ALA A 154 19.12 -12.36 -3.41
C ALA A 154 20.10 -11.25 -3.88
N GLY A 155 20.45 -10.33 -2.97
CA GLY A 155 21.44 -9.27 -3.21
C GLY A 155 20.84 -7.85 -3.34
N GLN A 156 21.59 -6.95 -3.99
CA GLN A 156 21.26 -5.52 -4.07
C GLN A 156 19.89 -5.23 -4.73
N ASN A 157 19.45 -6.06 -5.68
CA ASN A 157 18.17 -5.86 -6.37
C ASN A 157 16.96 -6.04 -5.44
N GLN A 158 17.04 -6.98 -4.48
CA GLN A 158 16.00 -7.11 -3.44
C GLN A 158 15.90 -5.83 -2.61
N THR A 159 17.04 -5.30 -2.19
CA THR A 159 17.11 -4.11 -1.33
C THR A 159 16.51 -2.89 -2.03
N ILE A 160 16.93 -2.62 -3.27
CA ILE A 160 16.39 -1.55 -4.10
C ILE A 160 14.87 -1.66 -4.24
N ASN A 161 14.36 -2.84 -4.60
CA ASN A 161 12.92 -3.03 -4.78
C ASN A 161 12.13 -2.80 -3.49
N MET A 162 12.66 -3.23 -2.35
CA MET A 162 12.05 -2.98 -1.04
C MET A 162 11.95 -1.48 -0.75
N HIS A 163 13.00 -0.70 -1.02
CA HIS A 163 12.98 0.75 -0.79
C HIS A 163 11.97 1.46 -1.69
N LEU A 164 11.94 1.13 -2.98
CA LEU A 164 10.99 1.72 -3.92
C LEU A 164 9.54 1.42 -3.51
N PHE A 165 9.27 0.17 -3.12
CA PHE A 165 7.96 -0.22 -2.62
C PHE A 165 7.56 0.54 -1.35
N ARG A 166 8.47 0.64 -0.38
CA ARG A 166 8.27 1.39 0.86
C ARG A 166 7.93 2.85 0.57
N ASN A 167 8.68 3.51 -0.31
CA ASN A 167 8.47 4.91 -0.67
C ASN A 167 7.12 5.12 -1.36
N GLN A 168 6.70 4.21 -2.24
CA GLN A 168 5.38 4.28 -2.87
C GLN A 168 4.24 4.22 -1.85
N MET A 169 4.36 3.37 -0.82
CA MET A 169 3.32 3.29 0.22
C MET A 169 3.25 4.56 1.06
N LEU A 170 4.39 5.19 1.40
CA LEU A 170 4.40 6.45 2.16
C LEU A 170 3.76 7.59 1.36
N VAL A 171 4.12 7.72 0.08
CA VAL A 171 3.57 8.74 -0.83
C VAL A 171 2.07 8.56 -1.00
N ALA A 172 1.61 7.33 -1.31
CA ALA A 172 0.18 7.05 -1.47
C ALA A 172 -0.61 7.43 -0.21
N ARG A 173 -0.08 7.09 0.98
CA ARG A 173 -0.74 7.45 2.23
C ARG A 173 -0.77 8.96 2.49
N ARG A 174 0.33 9.66 2.19
CA ARG A 174 0.38 11.12 2.30
C ARG A 174 -0.69 11.75 1.41
N ASP A 175 -0.78 11.29 0.16
CA ASP A 175 -1.75 11.81 -0.81
C ASP A 175 -3.20 11.53 -0.39
N ASP A 176 -3.47 10.36 0.21
CA ASP A 176 -4.77 10.06 0.84
C ASP A 176 -5.11 11.07 1.94
N ILE A 177 -4.16 11.33 2.84
CA ILE A 177 -4.35 12.26 3.96
C ILE A 177 -4.60 13.68 3.45
N MET A 178 -3.84 14.12 2.44
CA MET A 178 -4.01 15.44 1.83
C MET A 178 -5.35 15.57 1.08
N THR A 179 -5.88 14.47 0.55
CA THR A 179 -7.22 14.45 -0.04
C THR A 179 -8.31 14.74 1.01
N TYR A 180 -8.10 14.39 2.29
CA TYR A 180 -9.03 14.74 3.37
C TYR A 180 -9.07 16.23 3.71
N SER A 181 -8.00 16.99 3.48
CA SER A 181 -8.01 18.45 3.69
C SER A 181 -8.79 19.22 2.63
N ALA A 182 -9.06 18.60 1.47
CA ALA A 182 -9.64 19.29 0.32
C ALA A 182 -11.18 19.22 0.25
N GLY A 183 -11.84 18.50 1.18
CA GLY A 183 -13.29 18.35 1.27
C GLY A 183 -13.82 18.61 2.66
#